data_AF-A0A4S2DM82-F1
#
_entry.id   AF-A0A4S2DM82-F1
#
_cell.length_a   1.000
_cell.length_b   1.000
_cell.length_c   1.000
_cell.angle_alpha   90.00
_cell.angle_beta   90.00
_cell.angle_gamma   90.00
#
_symmetry.space_group_name_H-M   'P 1'
#
loop_
_entity.id
_entity.type
_entity.pdbx_description
1 polymer ?
#
loop_
_entity_poly.entity_id
_entity_poly.type
_entity_poly.pdbx_seq_one_letter_code
_entity_poly.pdbx_strand_id
1 'polypeptide(L)'
;MLKNLKNKKKKRGFTLIELIIVIAIIAILALLAIPKFSEIRQSANEKSDIANAKTIANAVTALVAEGKVDVGTDAATPNSFELAKTGNTGDAADVAGYLQNVPTPKSKSGNFSVTISNKGDVIVSAESTPLFPEQ
;
A
#
# COMPACT_ATOMS: atom_id res chain seq x y z
N MET A 1 -25.50 -44.33 57.64
CA MET A 1 -24.16 -43.70 57.53
C MET A 1 -24.12 -42.87 56.25
N LEU A 2 -23.37 -41.76 56.24
CA LEU A 2 -23.11 -40.79 55.14
C LEU A 2 -23.90 -39.45 55.18
N LYS A 3 -23.32 -38.48 55.91
CA LYS A 3 -23.59 -37.05 55.74
C LYS A 3 -22.93 -36.58 54.44
N ASN A 4 -23.74 -36.15 53.47
CA ASN A 4 -23.27 -35.49 52.25
C ASN A 4 -22.70 -34.10 52.57
N LEU A 5 -21.37 -33.99 52.66
CA LEU A 5 -20.68 -32.69 52.66
C LEU A 5 -20.64 -32.14 51.24
N LYS A 6 -21.63 -31.31 50.88
CA LYS A 6 -21.56 -30.46 49.68
C LYS A 6 -20.41 -29.47 49.85
N ASN A 7 -19.28 -29.78 49.22
CA ASN A 7 -18.10 -28.94 49.17
C ASN A 7 -18.46 -27.66 48.38
N LYS A 8 -18.81 -26.56 49.06
CA LYS A 8 -18.98 -25.24 48.42
C LYS A 8 -17.61 -24.76 47.94
N LYS A 9 -17.25 -25.08 46.69
CA LYS A 9 -16.11 -24.43 46.02
C LYS A 9 -16.35 -22.93 46.08
N LYS A 10 -15.54 -22.20 46.85
CA LYS A 10 -15.56 -20.73 46.90
C LYS A 10 -15.34 -20.23 45.47
N LYS A 11 -16.37 -19.67 44.84
CA LYS A 11 -16.19 -18.97 43.56
C LYS A 11 -15.31 -17.75 43.87
N ARG A 12 -14.07 -17.75 43.36
CA ARG A 12 -13.20 -16.58 43.40
C ARG A 12 -13.76 -15.60 42.37
N GLY A 13 -14.35 -14.50 42.83
CA GLY A 13 -14.77 -13.40 41.98
C GLY A 13 -13.56 -12.57 41.58
N PHE A 14 -13.61 -11.99 40.38
CA PHE A 14 -12.63 -11.00 39.93
C PHE A 14 -12.84 -9.70 40.74
N THR A 15 -11.76 -9.11 41.25
CA THR A 15 -11.87 -7.84 41.96
C THR A 15 -11.92 -6.69 40.98
N LEU A 16 -12.62 -5.60 41.32
CA LEU A 16 -12.65 -4.40 40.49
C LEU A 16 -11.25 -3.77 40.35
N ILE A 17 -10.42 -3.87 41.39
CA ILE A 17 -9.06 -3.33 41.37
C ILE A 17 -8.17 -4.10 40.38
N GLU A 18 -8.31 -5.43 40.28
CA GLU A 18 -7.60 -6.23 39.27
C GLU A 18 -7.99 -5.78 37.86
N LEU A 19 -9.27 -5.44 37.61
CA LEU A 19 -9.70 -4.93 36.31
C LEU A 19 -9.09 -3.55 36.01
N ILE A 20 -9.10 -2.66 37.00
CA ILE A 20 -8.63 -1.28 36.86
C ILE A 20 -7.12 -1.23 36.54
N ILE A 21 -6.32 -2.08 37.19
CA ILE A 21 -4.88 -2.13 36.93
C ILE A 21 -4.60 -2.65 35.51
N VAL A 22 -5.37 -3.64 35.04
CA VAL A 22 -5.20 -4.19 33.68
C VAL A 22 -5.49 -3.13 32.61
N ILE A 23 -6.61 -2.42 32.71
CA ILE A 23 -6.92 -1.35 31.75
C ILE A 23 -5.92 -0.19 31.82
N ALA A 24 -5.38 0.11 33.00
CA ALA A 24 -4.36 1.15 33.18
C ALA A 24 -3.06 0.78 32.45
N ILE A 25 -2.60 -0.47 32.55
CA ILE A 25 -1.39 -0.94 31.85
C ILE A 25 -1.64 -0.96 30.33
N ILE A 26 -2.79 -1.46 29.88
CA ILE A 26 -3.16 -1.47 28.45
C ILE A 26 -3.18 -0.03 27.89
N ALA A 27 -3.69 0.94 28.64
CA ALA A 27 -3.71 2.34 28.23
C ALA A 27 -2.29 2.92 28.02
N ILE A 28 -1.34 2.62 28.90
CA ILE A 28 0.06 3.07 28.78
C ILE A 28 0.71 2.44 27.53
N LEU A 29 0.51 1.14 27.32
CA LEU A 29 1.07 0.45 26.15
C LEU A 29 0.46 0.97 24.84
N ALA A 30 -0.85 1.19 24.81
CA ALA A 30 -1.55 1.72 23.64
C ALA A 30 -1.05 3.13 23.28
N LEU A 31 -0.81 3.99 24.27
CA LEU A 31 -0.32 5.35 24.06
C LEU A 31 1.03 5.37 23.33
N LEU A 32 1.96 4.46 23.67
CA LEU A 32 3.25 4.36 22.99
C LEU A 32 3.14 3.67 21.63
N ALA A 33 2.25 2.70 21.49
CA ALA A 33 2.12 1.88 20.29
C ALA A 33 1.44 2.61 19.11
N ILE A 34 0.40 3.42 19.37
CA ILE A 34 -0.39 4.09 18.33
C ILE A 34 0.46 4.96 17.38
N PRO A 35 1.28 5.91 17.85
CA PRO A 35 2.05 6.77 16.93
C PRO A 35 3.08 5.97 16.13
N LYS A 36 3.79 5.05 16.78
CA LYS A 36 4.78 4.16 16.15
C LYS A 36 4.16 3.30 15.06
N PHE A 37 2.98 2.74 15.31
CA PHE A 37 2.29 1.90 14.33
C PHE A 37 1.87 2.71 13.09
N SER A 38 1.45 3.96 13.26
CA SER A 38 1.10 4.84 12.14
C SER A 38 2.30 5.12 11.22
N GLU A 39 3.46 5.47 11.79
CA GLU A 39 4.69 5.71 11.04
C GLU A 39 5.14 4.48 10.26
N ILE A 40 5.16 3.30 10.90
CA ILE A 40 5.56 2.04 10.27
C ILE A 40 4.63 1.70 9.12
N ARG A 41 3.32 1.86 9.31
CA ARG A 41 2.32 1.60 8.26
C ARG A 41 2.51 2.53 7.07
N GLN A 42 2.77 3.82 7.30
CA GLN A 42 3.03 4.78 6.23
C GLN A 42 4.30 4.41 5.45
N SER A 43 5.42 4.14 6.14
CA SER A 43 6.66 3.73 5.48
C SER A 43 6.51 2.42 4.70
N ALA A 44 5.73 1.46 5.22
CA ALA A 44 5.43 0.23 4.51
C ALA A 44 4.60 0.47 3.24
N ASN A 45 3.64 1.40 3.29
CA ASN A 45 2.87 1.80 2.12
C ASN A 45 3.75 2.48 1.05
N GLU A 46 4.63 3.41 1.45
CA GLU A 46 5.58 4.07 0.53
C GLU A 46 6.50 3.06 -0.15
N LYS A 47 7.07 2.13 0.61
CA LYS A 47 7.91 1.05 0.04
C LYS A 47 7.13 0.13 -0.90
N SER A 48 5.88 -0.19 -0.56
CA SER A 48 5.00 -0.96 -1.45
C SER A 48 4.74 -0.21 -2.75
N ASP A 49 4.55 1.11 -2.69
CA ASP A 49 4.27 1.93 -3.87
C ASP A 49 5.50 2.05 -4.77
N ILE A 50 6.71 2.20 -4.21
CA ILE A 50 7.96 2.18 -4.97
C ILE A 50 8.14 0.83 -5.70
N ALA A 51 7.90 -0.29 -5.01
CA ALA A 51 7.99 -1.62 -5.61
C ALA A 51 6.96 -1.82 -6.75
N ASN A 52 5.74 -1.32 -6.55
CA ASN A 52 4.70 -1.33 -7.58
C ASN A 52 5.07 -0.44 -8.76
N ALA A 53 5.59 0.77 -8.50
CA ALA A 53 6.05 1.71 -9.52
C ALA A 53 7.17 1.11 -10.38
N LYS A 54 8.12 0.40 -9.78
CA LYS A 54 9.15 -0.36 -10.50
C LYS A 54 8.57 -1.47 -11.38
N THR A 55 7.55 -2.18 -10.88
CA THR A 55 6.86 -3.23 -11.65
C THR A 55 6.15 -2.63 -12.87
N ILE A 56 5.46 -1.50 -12.68
CA ILE A 56 4.83 -0.74 -13.76
C ILE A 56 5.88 -0.27 -14.77
N ALA A 57 6.97 0.33 -14.30
CA ALA A 57 8.04 0.82 -15.18
C ALA A 57 8.62 -0.30 -16.05
N ASN A 58 8.89 -1.46 -15.46
CA ASN A 58 9.37 -2.63 -16.21
C ASN A 58 8.37 -3.10 -17.28
N ALA A 59 7.06 -3.10 -16.96
CA ALA A 59 6.02 -3.46 -17.92
C ALA A 59 5.96 -2.46 -19.08
N VAL A 60 6.03 -1.16 -18.77
CA VAL A 60 6.05 -0.08 -19.76
C VAL A 60 7.29 -0.20 -20.65
N THR A 61 8.48 -0.37 -20.07
CA THR A 61 9.72 -0.56 -20.84
C THR A 61 9.64 -1.78 -21.76
N ALA A 62 9.05 -2.88 -21.30
CA ALA A 62 8.84 -4.07 -22.14
C ALA A 62 7.90 -3.77 -23.32
N LEU A 63 6.77 -3.11 -23.07
CA LEU A 63 5.78 -2.80 -24.11
C LEU A 63 6.26 -1.74 -25.10
N VAL A 64 7.07 -0.78 -24.65
CA VAL A 64 7.77 0.16 -25.54
C VAL A 64 8.73 -0.58 -26.45
N ALA A 65 9.49 -1.55 -25.93
CA ALA A 65 10.38 -2.38 -26.74
C ALA A 65 9.63 -3.29 -27.74
N GLU A 66 8.41 -3.73 -27.39
CA GLU A 66 7.51 -4.45 -28.29
C GLU A 66 6.81 -3.55 -29.32
N GLY A 67 6.93 -2.22 -29.21
CA GLY A 67 6.23 -1.26 -30.05
C GLY A 67 4.72 -1.19 -29.81
N LYS A 68 4.25 -1.64 -28.63
CA LYS A 68 2.84 -1.59 -28.23
C LYS A 68 2.47 -0.33 -27.45
N VAL A 69 3.46 0.34 -26.87
CA VAL A 69 3.30 1.61 -26.17
C VAL A 69 4.25 2.61 -26.79
N ASP A 70 3.73 3.77 -27.16
CA ASP A 70 4.52 4.80 -27.82
C ASP A 70 5.37 5.60 -26.81
N VAL A 71 6.57 6.02 -27.25
CA VAL A 71 7.36 7.02 -26.52
C VAL A 71 6.86 8.42 -26.83
N GLY A 72 7.17 9.40 -25.98
CA GLY A 72 6.90 10.80 -26.27
C GLY A 72 7.51 11.25 -27.60
N THR A 73 6.84 12.14 -28.32
CA THR A 73 7.28 12.60 -29.64
C THR A 73 8.45 13.58 -29.56
N ASP A 74 8.52 14.38 -28.49
CA ASP A 74 9.66 15.23 -28.15
C ASP A 74 9.78 15.45 -26.63
N ALA A 75 10.79 16.20 -26.18
CA ALA A 75 11.03 16.45 -24.76
C ALA A 75 9.93 17.32 -24.09
N ALA A 76 9.15 18.07 -24.87
CA ALA A 76 8.05 18.92 -24.38
C ALA A 76 6.69 18.20 -24.40
N THR A 77 6.60 17.07 -25.11
CA THR A 77 5.40 16.27 -25.33
C THR A 77 5.65 14.80 -24.95
N PRO A 78 5.86 14.51 -23.65
CA PRO A 78 6.00 13.13 -23.21
C PRO A 78 4.66 12.40 -23.34
N ASN A 79 4.70 11.09 -23.62
CA ASN A 79 3.51 10.27 -23.53
C ASN A 79 3.15 10.08 -22.05
N SER A 80 1.95 10.47 -21.64
CA SER A 80 1.52 10.40 -20.24
C SER A 80 0.12 9.81 -20.12
N PHE A 81 -0.05 8.86 -19.20
CA PHE A 81 -1.33 8.23 -18.93
C PHE A 81 -1.45 7.83 -17.45
N GLU A 82 -2.69 7.61 -16.99
CA GLU A 82 -2.96 7.06 -15.67
C GLU A 82 -3.32 5.59 -15.74
N LEU A 83 -2.85 4.81 -14.77
CA LEU A 83 -3.18 3.41 -14.59
C LEU A 83 -4.22 3.25 -13.49
N ALA A 84 -5.47 3.12 -13.89
CA ALA A 84 -6.59 2.83 -12.99
C ALA A 84 -6.81 1.33 -12.85
N LYS A 85 -7.48 0.92 -11.77
CA LYS A 85 -7.87 -0.49 -11.55
C LYS A 85 -8.78 -1.03 -12.67
N THR A 86 -9.60 -0.17 -13.26
CA THR A 86 -10.55 -0.49 -14.32
C THR A 86 -10.71 0.71 -15.24
N GLY A 87 -11.08 0.47 -16.50
CA GLY A 87 -11.43 1.55 -17.44
C GLY A 87 -10.25 2.18 -18.16
N ASN A 88 -9.10 1.52 -18.17
CA ASN A 88 -7.94 1.96 -18.94
C ASN A 88 -8.24 1.88 -20.45
N THR A 89 -7.71 2.85 -21.21
CA THR A 89 -7.82 2.95 -22.66
C THR A 89 -6.46 3.31 -23.26
N GLY A 90 -6.27 3.06 -24.56
CA GLY A 90 -4.98 3.30 -25.24
C GLY A 90 -3.82 2.56 -24.56
N ASP A 91 -2.66 3.20 -24.48
CA ASP A 91 -1.45 2.64 -23.87
C ASP A 91 -1.66 2.13 -22.44
N ALA A 92 -2.52 2.82 -21.66
CA ALA A 92 -2.85 2.39 -20.31
C ALA A 92 -3.57 1.03 -20.29
N ALA A 93 -4.34 0.70 -21.33
CA ALA A 93 -5.01 -0.59 -21.47
C ALA A 93 -4.02 -1.71 -21.79
N ASP A 94 -3.04 -1.44 -22.65
CA ASP A 94 -1.98 -2.40 -22.99
C ASP A 94 -1.11 -2.73 -21.77
N VAL A 95 -0.71 -1.70 -21.03
CA VAL A 95 0.03 -1.86 -19.77
C VAL A 95 -0.80 -2.59 -18.72
N ALA A 96 -2.08 -2.22 -18.56
CA ALA A 96 -2.97 -2.91 -17.62
C ALA A 96 -3.19 -4.39 -17.98
N GLY A 97 -3.30 -4.70 -19.27
CA GLY A 97 -3.40 -6.07 -19.78
C GLY A 97 -2.14 -6.86 -19.50
N TYR A 98 -0.95 -6.26 -19.68
CA TYR A 98 0.32 -6.90 -19.38
C TYR A 98 0.49 -7.20 -17.88
N LEU A 99 0.10 -6.25 -17.01
CA LEU A 99 0.20 -6.41 -15.56
C LEU A 99 -0.79 -7.44 -14.99
N GLN A 100 -1.90 -7.70 -15.68
CA GLN A 100 -3.04 -8.56 -15.26
C GLN A 100 -3.78 -8.08 -14.01
N ASN A 101 -3.09 -7.40 -13.09
CA ASN A 101 -3.63 -6.75 -11.92
C ASN A 101 -2.92 -5.40 -11.72
N VAL A 102 -3.64 -4.31 -11.93
CA VAL A 102 -3.10 -2.96 -11.78
C VAL A 102 -3.05 -2.59 -10.30
N PRO A 103 -1.86 -2.39 -9.70
CA PRO A 103 -1.76 -1.95 -8.32
C PRO A 103 -2.22 -0.50 -8.20
N THR A 104 -2.79 -0.14 -7.04
CA THR A 104 -3.12 1.25 -6.69
C THR A 104 -2.19 1.76 -5.59
N PRO A 105 -1.80 3.04 -5.61
CA PRO A 105 -1.03 3.65 -4.53
C PRO A 105 -1.69 3.46 -3.16
N LYS A 106 -0.89 3.25 -2.12
CA LYS A 106 -1.33 3.11 -0.73
C LYS A 106 -0.87 4.27 0.17
N SER A 107 0.18 4.97 -0.22
CA SER A 107 0.71 6.15 0.47
C SER A 107 -0.03 7.44 0.06
N LYS A 108 -0.52 7.49 -1.18
CA LYS A 108 -1.24 8.63 -1.77
C LYS A 108 -2.60 8.21 -2.30
N SER A 109 -3.47 9.17 -2.56
CA SER A 109 -4.76 8.91 -3.18
C SER A 109 -4.60 8.80 -4.70
N GLY A 110 -5.61 8.26 -5.37
CA GLY A 110 -5.64 8.20 -6.83
C GLY A 110 -4.89 7.00 -7.42
N ASN A 111 -4.36 7.19 -8.63
CA ASN A 111 -3.78 6.16 -9.48
C ASN A 111 -2.27 6.41 -9.66
N PHE A 112 -1.56 5.41 -10.18
CA PHE A 112 -0.21 5.67 -10.69
C PHE A 112 -0.30 6.39 -12.03
N SER A 113 0.50 7.44 -12.20
CA SER A 113 0.68 8.11 -13.49
C SER A 113 2.01 7.66 -14.09
N VAL A 114 2.00 7.34 -15.37
CA VAL A 114 3.19 6.96 -16.13
C VAL A 114 3.47 8.06 -17.13
N THR A 115 4.74 8.46 -17.22
CA THR A 115 5.24 9.42 -18.20
C THR A 115 6.45 8.82 -18.89
N ILE A 116 6.43 8.79 -20.23
CA ILE A 116 7.49 8.21 -21.07
C ILE A 116 8.09 9.35 -21.89
N SER A 117 9.38 9.63 -21.65
CA SER A 117 10.12 10.65 -22.40
C SER A 117 10.35 10.22 -23.86
N ASN A 118 10.75 11.15 -24.71
CA ASN A 118 11.15 10.86 -26.08
C ASN A 118 12.44 10.03 -26.20
N LYS A 119 13.16 9.85 -25.10
CA LYS A 119 14.33 8.97 -25.03
C LYS A 119 13.97 7.58 -24.49
N GLY A 120 12.70 7.33 -24.18
CA GLY A 120 12.23 6.09 -23.56
C GLY A 120 12.44 6.03 -22.05
N ASP A 121 12.79 7.15 -21.40
CA ASP A 121 12.89 7.18 -19.95
C ASP A 121 11.49 7.12 -19.35
N VAL A 122 11.25 6.12 -18.50
CA VAL A 122 9.96 5.90 -17.84
C VAL A 122 9.99 6.51 -16.44
N ILE A 123 9.04 7.41 -16.19
CA ILE A 123 8.76 7.98 -14.88
C ILE A 123 7.41 7.44 -14.42
N VAL A 124 7.36 6.92 -13.19
CA VAL A 124 6.10 6.51 -12.56
C VAL A 124 5.91 7.32 -11.29
N SER A 125 4.80 8.04 -11.19
CA SER A 125 4.44 8.87 -10.04
C SER A 125 3.14 8.40 -9.38
N ALA A 126 2.99 8.73 -8.11
CA ALA A 126 1.69 8.73 -7.45
C ALA A 126 1.34 10.18 -7.11
N GLU A 127 0.19 10.66 -7.62
CA GLU A 127 -0.11 12.09 -7.68
C GLU A 127 1.08 12.86 -8.32
N SER A 128 1.65 13.85 -7.63
CA SER A 128 2.79 14.63 -8.11
C SER A 128 4.15 14.14 -7.62
N THR A 129 4.21 13.01 -6.90
CA THR A 129 5.47 12.50 -6.34
C THR A 129 6.04 11.39 -7.24
N PRO A 130 7.21 11.59 -7.85
CA PRO A 130 7.87 10.54 -8.62
C PRO A 130 8.33 9.42 -7.68
N LEU A 131 7.98 8.18 -7.99
CA LEU A 131 8.36 6.97 -7.25
C LEU A 131 9.36 6.10 -8.02
N PHE A 132 9.41 6.26 -9.35
CA PHE A 132 10.40 5.64 -10.22
C PHE A 132 10.87 6.65 -11.29
N PRO A 133 12.17 6.70 -11.63
CA PRO A 133 13.28 5.99 -10.97
C PRO A 133 13.47 6.45 -9.51
N GLU A 134 13.99 5.55 -8.64
CA GLU A 134 14.26 5.90 -7.24
C GLU A 134 15.24 7.09 -7.18
N GLN A 135 14.92 8.10 -6.37
CA GLN A 135 15.76 9.28 -6.13
C GLN A 135 16.88 9.01 -5.13
#